data_AF-A0A1C5SD94-F1
#
_entry.id   AF-A0A1C5SD94-F1
#
_cell.length_a   1.000
_cell.length_b   1.000
_cell.length_c   1.000
_cell.angle_alpha   90.00
_cell.angle_beta   90.00
_cell.angle_gamma   90.00
#
_symmetry.space_group_name_H-M   'P 1'
#
loop_
_entity.id
_entity.type
_entity.pdbx_description
1 polymer ?
#
loop_
_entity_poly.entity_id
_entity_poly.type
_entity_poly.pdbx_seq_one_letter_code
_entity_poly.pdbx_strand_id
1 'polypeptide(L)'
;MKKYAIKRILQLIPILFAITFLSYGMMRIAGSDVVTRKMENTGGVVSEAALDAAREELGLDKPFLTQYFVWLGKLLRGDMGNSYVSGVSVFDTFISKLPATLLLTATSILLTIIISIPLGILSAVKQNTIADYLIRFCSFIGNSLPNFFVSLLLMYFLAIRVRIFPVIAKDVSLKSVAMPAITLAIAMSAKYLRQVRATVLDELSKDYVAGARARGVKFSVTLWKSIMKASLVTVITLLMLSVGNLLGGTAIVESIFMWDGVGKMAVDAISMRDYPIIQAYVMWMAIIYVLVNLLTDLSYRFLDPRIRLGGAKQ
;
A
#
# COMPACT_ATOMS: atom_id res chain seq x y z
N MET A 1 -16.48 18.56 12.30
CA MET A 1 -15.25 17.72 12.33
C MET A 1 -15.39 16.55 13.28
N LYS A 2 -15.50 16.76 14.60
CA LYS A 2 -15.60 15.68 15.59
C LYS A 2 -16.74 14.67 15.31
N LYS A 3 -17.98 15.12 15.08
CA LYS A 3 -19.11 14.23 14.73
C LYS A 3 -18.90 13.39 13.46
N TYR A 4 -18.24 13.95 12.44
CA TYR A 4 -17.94 13.23 11.20
C TYR A 4 -16.84 12.20 11.41
N ALA A 5 -15.74 12.59 12.07
CA ALA A 5 -14.64 11.69 12.39
C ALA A 5 -15.13 10.51 13.27
N ILE A 6 -15.96 10.78 14.28
CA ILE A 6 -16.57 9.74 15.12
C ILE A 6 -17.46 8.82 14.28
N LYS A 7 -18.34 9.36 13.43
CA LYS A 7 -19.18 8.54 12.54
C LYS A 7 -18.34 7.64 11.64
N ARG A 8 -17.24 8.17 11.10
CA ARG A 8 -16.32 7.40 10.25
C ARG A 8 -15.63 6.30 11.05
N ILE A 9 -15.06 6.61 12.22
CA ILE A 9 -14.46 5.62 13.14
C ILE A 9 -15.46 4.51 13.49
N LEU A 10 -16.72 4.84 13.78
CA LEU A 10 -17.74 3.84 14.05
C LEU A 10 -18.06 2.95 12.83
N GLN A 11 -18.04 3.50 11.61
CA GLN A 11 -18.20 2.72 10.37
C GLN A 11 -17.02 1.77 10.11
N LEU A 12 -15.86 2.03 10.71
CA LEU A 12 -14.66 1.23 10.53
C LEU A 12 -14.67 -0.03 11.40
N ILE A 13 -15.35 0.00 12.54
CA ILE A 13 -15.43 -1.14 13.47
C ILE A 13 -16.04 -2.38 12.78
N PRO A 14 -17.20 -2.31 12.08
CA PRO A 14 -17.74 -3.45 11.35
C PRO A 14 -16.81 -3.97 10.26
N ILE A 15 -16.07 -3.08 9.59
CA ILE A 15 -15.14 -3.45 8.52
C ILE A 15 -13.95 -4.22 9.10
N LEU A 16 -13.34 -3.73 10.18
CA LEU A 16 -12.25 -4.42 10.87
C LEU A 16 -12.69 -5.76 11.43
N PHE A 17 -13.91 -5.83 11.98
CA PHE A 17 -14.49 -7.08 12.45
C PHE A 17 -14.67 -8.08 11.31
N ALA A 18 -15.25 -7.65 10.18
CA ALA A 18 -15.41 -8.50 9.00
C ALA A 18 -14.06 -8.99 8.46
N ILE A 19 -13.06 -8.11 8.34
CA ILE A 19 -11.72 -8.48 7.85
C ILE A 19 -11.07 -9.51 8.78
N THR A 20 -11.06 -9.26 10.09
CA THR A 20 -10.44 -10.18 11.06
C THR A 20 -11.18 -11.52 11.13
N PHE A 21 -12.51 -11.51 11.08
CA PHE A 21 -13.33 -12.72 11.07
C PHE A 21 -13.08 -13.56 9.81
N LEU A 22 -13.09 -12.92 8.64
CA LEU A 22 -12.81 -13.59 7.37
C LEU A 22 -11.38 -14.12 7.32
N SER A 23 -10.38 -13.34 7.75
CA SER A 23 -8.99 -13.78 7.76
C SER A 23 -8.77 -14.96 8.72
N TYR A 24 -9.37 -14.90 9.92
CA TYR A 24 -9.29 -15.98 10.89
C TYR A 24 -9.98 -17.25 10.38
N GLY A 25 -11.15 -17.09 9.75
CA GLY A 25 -11.88 -18.19 9.10
C GLY A 25 -11.09 -18.84 7.96
N MET A 26 -10.51 -18.04 7.07
CA MET A 26 -9.68 -18.54 5.96
C MET A 26 -8.48 -19.33 6.46
N MET A 27 -7.82 -18.91 7.54
CA MET A 27 -6.69 -19.64 8.11
C MET A 27 -7.10 -20.99 8.69
N ARG A 28 -8.25 -21.05 9.37
CA ARG A 28 -8.77 -22.31 9.88
C ARG A 28 -9.08 -23.29 8.76
N ILE A 29 -9.61 -22.80 7.63
CA ILE A 29 -9.91 -23.63 6.44
C ILE A 29 -8.63 -24.04 5.72
N ALA A 30 -7.64 -23.15 5.60
CA ALA A 30 -6.40 -23.37 4.85
C ALA A 30 -5.46 -24.41 5.49
N GLY A 31 -5.65 -24.72 6.77
CA GLY A 31 -5.15 -25.94 7.41
C GLY A 31 -3.66 -25.95 7.78
N SER A 32 -3.38 -26.07 9.08
CA SER A 32 -2.73 -27.21 9.74
C SER A 32 -2.88 -26.94 11.24
N ASP A 33 -3.14 -27.98 12.00
CA ASP A 33 -3.20 -27.88 13.45
C ASP A 33 -1.90 -27.19 13.96
N VAL A 34 -2.08 -26.08 14.69
CA VAL A 34 -1.00 -25.19 15.16
C VAL A 34 0.10 -25.99 15.87
N VAL A 35 -0.31 -27.06 16.53
CA VAL A 35 0.57 -27.96 17.27
C VAL A 35 1.46 -28.76 16.34
N THR A 36 0.91 -29.34 15.27
CA THR A 36 1.70 -30.11 14.28
C THR A 36 2.82 -29.27 13.68
N ARG A 37 2.56 -28.01 13.33
CA ARG A 37 3.58 -27.10 12.76
C ARG A 37 4.64 -26.67 13.79
N LYS A 38 4.23 -26.32 15.01
CA LYS A 38 5.15 -25.97 16.10
C LYS A 38 6.10 -27.14 16.42
N MET A 39 5.61 -28.37 16.32
CA MET A 39 6.38 -29.57 16.61
C MET A 39 7.24 -30.05 15.43
N GLU A 40 6.78 -29.91 14.18
CA GLU A 40 7.59 -30.09 12.97
C GLU A 40 8.86 -29.21 13.00
N ASN A 41 8.72 -27.93 13.40
CA ASN A 41 9.84 -27.00 13.51
C ASN A 41 10.83 -27.35 14.64
N THR A 42 10.41 -28.13 15.64
CA THR A 42 11.25 -28.58 16.76
C THR A 42 12.00 -29.88 16.42
N GLY A 43 11.71 -30.51 15.29
CA GLY A 43 12.43 -31.69 14.78
C GLY A 43 12.24 -32.98 15.58
N GLY A 44 11.33 -33.01 16.56
CA GLY A 44 11.05 -34.17 17.39
C GLY A 44 9.85 -34.97 16.88
N VAL A 45 9.95 -36.31 16.92
CA VAL A 45 8.77 -37.19 16.79
C VAL A 45 7.99 -37.07 18.09
N VAL A 46 6.91 -36.30 18.08
CA VAL A 46 6.07 -36.08 19.27
C VAL A 46 4.90 -37.06 19.27
N SER A 47 4.59 -37.64 20.43
CA SER A 47 3.48 -38.58 20.57
C SER A 47 2.13 -37.90 20.33
N GLU A 48 1.15 -38.63 19.80
CA GLU A 48 -0.20 -38.10 19.57
C GLU A 48 -0.84 -37.56 20.86
N ALA A 49 -0.53 -38.14 22.02
CA ALA A 49 -1.01 -37.65 23.32
C ALA A 49 -0.46 -36.26 23.68
N ALA A 50 0.80 -35.96 23.33
CA ALA A 50 1.38 -34.64 23.55
C ALA A 50 0.86 -33.60 22.53
N LEU A 51 0.45 -34.06 21.34
CA LEU A 51 -0.25 -33.21 20.38
C LEU A 51 -1.65 -32.81 20.89
N ASP A 52 -2.42 -33.78 21.41
CA ASP A 52 -3.76 -33.54 21.93
C ASP A 52 -3.76 -32.68 23.20
N ALA A 53 -2.81 -32.88 24.11
CA ALA A 53 -2.65 -32.03 25.29
C ALA A 53 -2.34 -30.57 24.90
N ALA A 54 -1.51 -30.35 23.88
CA ALA A 54 -1.20 -29.01 23.38
C ALA A 54 -2.38 -28.39 22.61
N ARG A 55 -3.24 -29.19 21.96
CA ARG A 55 -4.48 -28.70 21.33
C ARG A 55 -5.45 -28.17 22.38
N GLU A 56 -5.60 -28.90 23.48
CA GLU A 56 -6.46 -28.54 24.61
C GLU A 56 -5.93 -27.29 25.34
N GLU A 57 -4.61 -27.20 25.56
CA GLU A 57 -3.96 -26.03 26.17
C GLU A 57 -4.14 -24.75 25.32
N LEU A 58 -4.06 -24.89 23.99
CA LEU A 58 -4.27 -23.79 23.05
C LEU A 58 -5.77 -23.49 22.78
N GLY A 59 -6.69 -24.31 23.31
CA GLY A 59 -8.12 -24.16 23.11
C GLY A 59 -8.58 -24.43 21.67
N LEU A 60 -7.81 -25.20 20.90
CA LEU A 60 -8.07 -25.51 19.49
C LEU A 60 -9.22 -26.53 19.31
N ASP A 61 -9.60 -27.20 20.39
CA ASP A 61 -10.76 -28.07 20.56
C ASP A 61 -12.10 -27.29 20.58
N LYS A 62 -12.06 -25.99 20.88
CA LYS A 62 -13.28 -25.18 21.07
C LYS A 62 -13.99 -24.83 19.74
N PRO A 63 -15.29 -24.49 19.77
CA PRO A 63 -16.00 -23.99 18.59
C PRO A 63 -15.33 -22.76 17.96
N PHE A 64 -15.53 -22.57 16.66
CA PHE A 64 -14.91 -21.49 15.87
C PHE A 64 -15.03 -20.12 16.54
N LEU A 65 -16.26 -19.77 16.91
CA LEU A 65 -16.60 -18.47 17.44
C LEU A 65 -15.90 -18.23 18.77
N THR A 66 -15.82 -19.26 19.62
CA THR A 66 -15.11 -19.19 20.89
C THR A 66 -13.63 -18.90 20.67
N GLN A 67 -12.97 -19.63 19.75
CA GLN A 67 -11.56 -19.39 19.44
C GLN A 67 -11.34 -17.98 18.88
N TYR A 68 -12.20 -17.54 17.96
CA TYR A 68 -12.13 -16.21 17.37
C TYR A 68 -12.29 -15.10 18.42
N PHE A 69 -13.29 -15.17 19.30
CA PHE A 69 -13.51 -14.14 20.31
C PHE A 69 -12.44 -14.15 21.41
N VAL A 70 -11.89 -15.32 21.77
CA VAL A 70 -10.74 -15.40 22.68
C VAL A 70 -9.51 -14.75 22.05
N TRP A 71 -9.21 -15.09 20.79
CA TRP A 71 -8.12 -14.49 20.04
C TRP A 71 -8.31 -12.97 19.88
N LEU A 72 -9.49 -12.51 19.49
CA LEU A 72 -9.82 -11.10 19.36
C LEU A 72 -9.69 -10.37 20.70
N GLY A 73 -10.08 -11.00 21.81
CA GLY A 73 -9.92 -10.46 23.16
C GLY A 73 -8.45 -10.24 23.54
N LYS A 74 -7.55 -11.18 23.19
CA LYS A 74 -6.10 -11.02 23.36
C LYS A 74 -5.55 -9.89 22.49
N LEU A 75 -5.95 -9.90 21.22
CA LEU A 75 -5.56 -8.90 20.22
C LEU A 75 -5.92 -7.47 20.64
N LEU A 76 -7.14 -7.25 21.15
CA LEU A 76 -7.60 -5.96 21.65
C LEU A 76 -6.84 -5.47 22.90
N ARG A 77 -6.19 -6.38 23.63
CA ARG A 77 -5.29 -6.07 24.75
C ARG A 77 -3.84 -5.86 24.32
N GLY A 78 -3.56 -5.95 23.01
CA GLY A 78 -2.22 -5.83 22.44
C GLY A 78 -1.42 -7.13 22.38
N ASP A 79 -2.00 -8.27 22.79
CA ASP A 79 -1.35 -9.57 22.71
C ASP A 79 -1.63 -10.22 21.35
N MET A 80 -0.62 -10.19 20.47
CA MET A 80 -0.65 -10.83 19.14
C MET A 80 -0.04 -12.23 19.15
N GLY A 81 0.39 -12.71 20.32
CA GLY A 81 1.12 -13.96 20.47
C GLY A 81 2.52 -13.92 19.87
N ASN A 82 3.07 -15.12 19.73
CA ASN A 82 4.40 -15.38 19.17
C ASN A 82 4.28 -16.07 17.81
N SER A 83 5.26 -15.82 16.95
CA SER A 83 5.44 -16.53 15.68
C SER A 83 5.53 -18.04 15.92
N TYR A 84 4.84 -18.82 15.10
CA TYR A 84 4.92 -20.29 15.17
C TYR A 84 6.23 -20.84 14.60
N VAL A 85 6.95 -20.02 13.83
CA VAL A 85 8.22 -20.41 13.19
C VAL A 85 9.40 -20.03 14.07
N SER A 86 9.47 -18.76 14.48
CA SER A 86 10.62 -18.22 15.22
C SER A 86 10.42 -18.18 16.74
N GLY A 87 9.19 -18.33 17.22
CA GLY A 87 8.86 -18.23 18.64
C GLY A 87 8.94 -16.81 19.22
N VAL A 88 9.31 -15.80 18.41
CA VAL A 88 9.43 -14.41 18.87
C VAL A 88 8.09 -13.66 18.84
N SER A 89 8.01 -12.58 19.61
CA SER A 89 6.86 -11.69 19.68
C SER A 89 6.48 -11.12 18.31
N VAL A 90 5.22 -11.31 17.92
CA VAL A 90 4.67 -10.85 16.64
C VAL A 90 4.62 -9.33 16.57
N PHE A 91 4.19 -8.68 17.67
CA PHE A 91 4.06 -7.23 17.73
C PHE A 91 5.42 -6.55 17.54
N ASP A 92 6.44 -7.01 18.27
CA ASP A 92 7.79 -6.44 18.20
C ASP A 92 8.41 -6.64 16.82
N THR A 93 8.22 -7.83 16.25
CA THR A 93 8.64 -8.13 14.88
C THR A 93 7.97 -7.19 13.89
N PHE A 94 6.65 -7.00 13.96
CA PHE A 94 5.91 -6.13 13.07
C PHE A 94 6.39 -4.67 13.14
N ILE A 95 6.51 -4.11 14.35
CA ILE A 95 6.92 -2.73 14.56
C ILE A 95 8.36 -2.50 14.08
N SER A 96 9.25 -3.49 14.22
CA SER A 96 10.62 -3.37 13.72
C SER A 96 10.72 -3.24 12.18
N LYS A 97 9.79 -3.86 11.44
CA LYS A 97 9.77 -3.84 9.96
C LYS A 97 8.97 -2.68 9.37
N LEU A 98 8.07 -2.08 10.16
CA LEU A 98 7.18 -1.01 9.71
C LEU A 98 7.91 0.22 9.14
N PRO A 99 9.02 0.73 9.74
CA PRO A 99 9.75 1.88 9.19
C PRO A 99 10.27 1.64 7.77
N ALA A 100 10.70 0.43 7.45
CA ALA A 100 11.23 0.10 6.13
C ALA A 100 10.13 0.18 5.06
N THR A 101 8.95 -0.37 5.31
CA THR A 101 7.80 -0.27 4.38
C THR A 101 7.30 1.17 4.25
N LEU A 102 7.29 1.94 5.35
CA LEU A 102 6.92 3.36 5.31
C LEU A 102 7.90 4.19 4.48
N LEU A 103 9.21 3.98 4.65
CA LEU A 103 10.25 4.66 3.86
C LEU A 103 10.11 4.33 2.37
N LEU A 104 9.92 3.05 2.03
CA LEU A 104 9.70 2.61 0.65
C LEU A 104 8.45 3.26 0.06
N THR A 105 7.35 3.26 0.80
CA THR A 105 6.07 3.86 0.39
C THR A 105 6.24 5.36 0.14
N ALA A 106 6.80 6.09 1.10
CA ALA A 106 6.99 7.54 1.00
C ALA A 106 7.91 7.92 -0.17
N THR A 107 9.01 7.20 -0.35
CA THR A 107 9.97 7.45 -1.44
C THR A 107 9.34 7.14 -2.81
N SER A 108 8.59 6.04 -2.92
CA SER A 108 7.88 5.67 -4.16
C SER A 108 6.83 6.70 -4.55
N ILE A 109 6.06 7.19 -3.57
CA ILE A 109 5.07 8.25 -3.78
C ILE A 109 5.76 9.53 -4.23
N LEU A 110 6.83 9.94 -3.56
CA LEU A 110 7.57 11.16 -3.90
C LEU A 110 8.11 11.09 -5.33
N LEU A 111 8.75 9.99 -5.72
CA LEU A 111 9.20 9.78 -7.09
C LEU A 111 8.04 9.78 -8.09
N THR A 112 6.91 9.17 -7.72
CA THR A 112 5.71 9.18 -8.55
C THR A 112 5.21 10.60 -8.81
N ILE A 113 5.17 11.47 -7.79
CA ILE A 113 4.80 12.88 -7.94
C ILE A 113 5.76 13.59 -8.90
N ILE A 114 7.06 13.45 -8.64
CA ILE A 114 8.13 14.12 -9.39
C ILE A 114 8.12 13.71 -10.87
N ILE A 115 7.72 12.48 -11.18
CA ILE A 115 7.69 11.98 -12.56
C ILE A 115 6.33 12.25 -13.21
N SER A 116 5.23 11.81 -12.59
CA SER A 116 3.92 11.80 -13.23
C SER A 116 3.32 13.18 -13.44
N ILE A 117 3.52 14.12 -12.50
CA ILE A 117 2.93 15.45 -12.59
C ILE A 117 3.61 16.25 -13.72
N PRO A 118 4.95 16.44 -13.73
CA PRO A 118 5.59 17.21 -14.79
C PRO A 118 5.39 16.60 -16.17
N LEU A 119 5.51 15.27 -16.31
CA LEU A 119 5.31 14.62 -17.61
C LEU A 119 3.84 14.64 -18.05
N GLY A 120 2.88 14.53 -17.11
CA GLY A 120 1.45 14.65 -17.40
C GLY A 120 1.07 16.04 -17.89
N ILE A 121 1.60 17.08 -17.23
CA ILE A 121 1.42 18.48 -17.67
C ILE A 121 2.09 18.69 -19.03
N LEU A 122 3.33 18.25 -19.20
CA LEU A 122 4.08 18.43 -20.45
C LEU A 122 3.36 17.77 -21.64
N SER A 123 2.86 16.55 -21.44
CA SER A 123 2.08 15.80 -22.43
C SER A 123 0.74 16.49 -22.76
N ALA A 124 0.08 17.14 -21.78
CA ALA A 124 -1.13 17.92 -22.02
C ALA A 124 -0.87 19.26 -22.73
N VAL A 125 0.15 20.01 -22.29
CA VAL A 125 0.49 21.32 -22.87
C VAL A 125 1.03 21.18 -24.29
N LYS A 126 1.82 20.13 -24.57
CA LYS A 126 2.33 19.82 -25.90
C LYS A 126 1.50 18.75 -26.62
N GLN A 127 0.18 18.81 -26.45
CA GLN A 127 -0.76 17.85 -27.05
C GLN A 127 -0.49 17.65 -28.55
N ASN A 128 -0.53 16.39 -29.01
CA ASN A 128 -0.33 15.99 -30.41
C ASN A 128 1.07 16.29 -30.99
N THR A 129 2.06 16.58 -30.15
CA THR A 129 3.46 16.68 -30.57
C THR A 129 4.22 15.37 -30.33
N ILE A 130 5.41 15.22 -30.93
CA ILE A 130 6.29 14.06 -30.71
C ILE A 130 6.54 13.82 -29.21
N ALA A 131 6.69 14.88 -28.41
CA ALA A 131 6.86 14.74 -26.96
C ALA A 131 5.65 14.08 -26.29
N ASP A 132 4.41 14.47 -26.67
CA ASP A 132 3.19 13.83 -26.16
C ASP A 132 3.13 12.35 -26.57
N TYR A 133 3.40 12.05 -27.84
CA TYR A 133 3.40 10.66 -28.33
C TYR A 133 4.43 9.78 -27.60
N LEU A 134 5.67 10.26 -27.42
CA LEU A 134 6.71 9.54 -26.70
C LEU A 134 6.33 9.30 -25.24
N ILE A 135 5.83 10.33 -24.55
CA ILE A 135 5.41 10.22 -23.15
C ILE A 135 4.27 9.20 -23.00
N ARG A 136 3.27 9.26 -23.89
CA ARG A 136 2.13 8.33 -23.89
C ARG A 136 2.56 6.90 -24.20
N PHE A 137 3.49 6.71 -25.13
CA PHE A 137 4.03 5.41 -25.48
C PHE A 137 4.81 4.80 -24.30
N CYS A 138 5.71 5.56 -23.67
CA CYS A 138 6.44 5.11 -22.48
C CYS A 138 5.50 4.81 -21.30
N SER A 139 4.48 5.65 -21.08
CA SER A 139 3.42 5.40 -20.09
C SER A 139 2.62 4.13 -20.41
N PHE A 140 2.33 3.85 -21.68
CA PHE A 140 1.65 2.63 -22.08
C PHE A 140 2.49 1.39 -21.77
N ILE A 141 3.79 1.40 -22.12
CA ILE A 141 4.71 0.31 -21.78
C ILE A 141 4.76 0.12 -20.26
N GLY A 142 5.03 1.18 -19.50
CA GLY A 142 5.15 1.08 -18.04
C GLY A 142 3.89 0.56 -17.34
N ASN A 143 2.71 0.85 -17.89
CA ASN A 143 1.44 0.35 -17.36
C ASN A 143 1.10 -1.08 -17.82
N SER A 144 1.74 -1.58 -18.88
CA SER A 144 1.50 -2.93 -19.41
C SER A 144 2.42 -3.98 -18.79
N LEU A 145 3.54 -3.55 -18.21
CA LEU A 145 4.49 -4.44 -17.55
C LEU A 145 4.09 -4.72 -16.09
N PRO A 146 4.05 -5.99 -15.65
CA PRO A 146 3.86 -6.31 -14.24
C PRO A 146 5.00 -5.78 -13.36
N ASN A 147 4.68 -5.37 -12.12
CA ASN A 147 5.67 -4.81 -11.18
C ASN A 147 6.85 -5.76 -10.94
N PHE A 148 6.59 -7.05 -10.73
CA PHE A 148 7.64 -8.05 -10.51
C PHE A 148 8.60 -8.12 -11.70
N PHE A 149 8.08 -8.01 -12.93
CA PHE A 149 8.89 -8.07 -14.13
C PHE A 149 9.77 -6.82 -14.26
N VAL A 150 9.22 -5.65 -13.98
CA VAL A 150 9.99 -4.39 -13.90
C VAL A 150 11.09 -4.50 -12.82
N SER A 151 10.79 -5.10 -11.66
CA SER A 151 11.80 -5.32 -10.61
C SER A 151 12.96 -6.16 -11.12
N LEU A 152 12.68 -7.27 -11.81
CA LEU A 152 13.70 -8.17 -12.35
C LEU A 152 14.55 -7.49 -13.43
N LEU A 153 13.93 -6.70 -14.32
CA LEU A 153 14.67 -5.93 -15.32
C LEU A 153 15.59 -4.89 -14.67
N LEU A 154 15.08 -4.12 -13.70
CA LEU A 154 15.88 -3.11 -13.01
C LEU A 154 17.04 -3.75 -12.24
N MET A 155 16.82 -4.89 -11.59
CA MET A 155 17.88 -5.64 -10.92
C MET A 155 18.94 -6.11 -11.92
N TYR A 156 18.53 -6.70 -13.05
CA TYR A 156 19.47 -7.15 -14.07
C TYR A 156 20.30 -6.00 -14.66
N PHE A 157 19.65 -4.91 -15.08
CA PHE A 157 20.35 -3.80 -15.71
C PHE A 157 21.16 -2.96 -14.73
N LEU A 158 20.54 -2.50 -13.64
CA LEU A 158 21.18 -1.52 -12.75
C LEU A 158 22.09 -2.14 -11.70
N ALA A 159 21.78 -3.35 -11.20
CA ALA A 159 22.59 -4.01 -10.19
C ALA A 159 23.63 -4.97 -10.79
N ILE A 160 23.25 -5.77 -11.79
CA ILE A 160 24.15 -6.80 -12.37
C ILE A 160 25.02 -6.24 -13.50
N ARG A 161 24.41 -5.60 -14.50
CA ARG A 161 25.15 -5.10 -15.68
C ARG A 161 25.91 -3.81 -15.39
N VAL A 162 25.23 -2.76 -14.95
CA VAL A 162 25.84 -1.43 -14.73
C VAL A 162 26.47 -1.32 -13.33
N ARG A 163 26.03 -2.13 -12.36
CA ARG A 163 26.58 -2.18 -10.98
C ARG A 163 26.50 -0.86 -10.22
N ILE A 164 25.44 -0.08 -10.45
CA ILE A 164 25.17 1.17 -9.72
C ILE A 164 24.64 0.88 -8.31
N PHE A 165 23.81 -0.16 -8.20
CA PHE A 165 23.13 -0.53 -6.96
C PHE A 165 23.50 -1.95 -6.53
N PRO A 166 23.52 -2.26 -5.21
CA PRO A 166 23.72 -3.61 -4.73
C PRO A 166 22.50 -4.49 -5.03
N VAL A 167 22.72 -5.77 -5.35
CA VAL A 167 21.61 -6.73 -5.59
C VAL A 167 20.82 -7.00 -4.30
N ILE A 168 21.53 -7.13 -3.18
CA ILE A 168 20.96 -7.30 -1.84
C ILE A 168 21.44 -6.15 -0.98
N ALA A 169 20.51 -5.37 -0.45
CA ALA A 169 20.83 -4.34 0.52
C ALA A 169 20.89 -4.93 1.93
N LYS A 170 21.92 -4.56 2.71
CA LYS A 170 22.05 -4.97 4.12
C LYS A 170 21.36 -4.00 5.08
N ASP A 171 21.30 -2.72 4.72
CA ASP A 171 20.82 -1.64 5.59
C ASP A 171 19.66 -0.86 4.95
N VAL A 172 18.84 -0.24 5.79
CA VAL A 172 17.79 0.70 5.38
C VAL A 172 18.43 2.07 5.08
N SER A 173 18.77 2.30 3.81
CA SER A 173 19.39 3.54 3.31
C SER A 173 18.70 4.08 2.05
N LEU A 174 19.03 5.32 1.66
CA LEU A 174 18.53 5.92 0.41
C LEU A 174 19.00 5.16 -0.84
N LYS A 175 20.20 4.54 -0.80
CA LYS A 175 20.70 3.74 -1.92
C LYS A 175 19.99 2.40 -2.06
N SER A 176 19.67 1.76 -0.93
CA SER A 176 18.99 0.46 -0.92
C SER A 176 17.51 0.56 -1.26
N VAL A 177 16.84 1.65 -0.86
CA VAL A 177 15.42 1.86 -1.20
C VAL A 177 15.23 2.28 -2.66
N ALA A 178 16.28 2.77 -3.32
CA ALA A 178 16.17 3.35 -4.66
C ALA A 178 15.58 2.38 -5.70
N MET A 179 16.11 1.15 -5.82
CA MET A 179 15.60 0.18 -6.80
C MET A 179 14.14 -0.23 -6.57
N PRO A 180 13.73 -0.66 -5.36
CA PRO A 180 12.32 -0.98 -5.11
C PRO A 180 11.43 0.26 -5.27
N ALA A 181 11.89 1.45 -4.85
CA ALA A 181 11.13 2.68 -5.02
C ALA A 181 10.97 3.10 -6.49
N ILE A 182 12.02 2.96 -7.31
CA ILE A 182 11.97 3.23 -8.76
C ILE A 182 11.02 2.26 -9.44
N THR A 183 11.06 0.97 -9.07
CA THR A 183 10.11 -0.03 -9.60
C THR A 183 8.67 0.42 -9.41
N LEU A 184 8.31 0.75 -8.17
CA LEU A 184 6.96 1.17 -7.81
C LEU A 184 6.61 2.50 -8.48
N ALA A 185 7.54 3.44 -8.49
CA ALA A 185 7.36 4.75 -9.10
C ALA A 185 7.13 4.68 -10.61
N ILE A 186 7.81 3.79 -11.35
CA ILE A 186 7.58 3.60 -12.79
C ILE A 186 6.14 3.14 -13.05
N ALA A 187 5.70 2.10 -12.36
CA ALA A 187 4.37 1.54 -12.54
C ALA A 187 3.26 2.55 -12.17
N MET A 188 3.41 3.23 -11.03
CA MET A 188 2.46 4.24 -10.57
C MET A 188 2.46 5.48 -11.47
N SER A 189 3.64 5.95 -11.87
CA SER A 189 3.75 7.13 -12.75
C SER A 189 3.12 6.88 -14.10
N ALA A 190 3.29 5.67 -14.65
CA ALA A 190 2.66 5.28 -15.90
C ALA A 190 1.13 5.42 -15.85
N LYS A 191 0.50 5.06 -14.73
CA LYS A 191 -0.95 5.23 -14.50
C LYS A 191 -1.34 6.69 -14.26
N TYR A 192 -0.63 7.39 -13.38
CA TYR A 192 -1.03 8.72 -12.93
C TYR A 192 -0.75 9.82 -13.94
N LEU A 193 0.30 9.68 -14.75
CA LEU A 193 0.58 10.59 -15.84
C LEU A 193 -0.64 10.77 -16.74
N ARG A 194 -1.32 9.67 -17.09
CA ARG A 194 -2.50 9.67 -17.94
C ARG A 194 -3.67 10.43 -17.30
N GLN A 195 -3.84 10.29 -15.99
CA GLN A 195 -4.91 10.96 -15.24
C GLN A 195 -4.62 12.45 -15.05
N VAL A 196 -3.37 12.81 -14.73
CA VAL A 196 -2.93 14.21 -14.69
C VAL A 196 -3.14 14.86 -16.05
N ARG A 197 -2.69 14.21 -17.14
CA ARG A 197 -2.89 14.70 -18.51
C ARG A 197 -4.37 14.94 -18.81
N ALA A 198 -5.24 13.97 -18.50
CA ALA A 198 -6.68 14.11 -18.75
C ALA A 198 -7.27 15.30 -17.99
N THR A 199 -6.89 15.47 -16.72
CA THR A 199 -7.35 16.59 -15.88
C THR A 199 -6.85 17.94 -16.42
N VAL A 200 -5.58 18.02 -16.83
CA VAL A 200 -5.02 19.28 -17.37
C VAL A 200 -5.67 19.64 -18.71
N LEU A 201 -5.97 18.66 -19.57
CA LEU A 201 -6.69 18.91 -20.82
C LEU A 201 -8.14 19.36 -20.57
N ASP A 202 -8.83 18.77 -19.61
CA ASP A 202 -10.17 19.22 -19.20
C ASP A 202 -10.13 20.67 -18.72
N GLU A 203 -9.20 21.01 -17.83
CA GLU A 203 -9.01 22.38 -17.33
C GLU A 203 -8.65 23.38 -18.44
N LEU A 204 -7.81 22.99 -19.40
CA LEU A 204 -7.44 23.82 -20.55
C LEU A 204 -8.64 24.15 -21.45
N SER A 205 -9.69 23.32 -21.45
CA SER A 205 -10.89 23.52 -22.27
C SER A 205 -11.93 24.47 -21.65
N LYS A 206 -11.71 24.94 -20.41
CA LYS A 206 -12.69 25.76 -19.66
C LYS A 206 -12.65 27.24 -20.04
N ASP A 207 -13.82 27.90 -19.94
CA ASP A 207 -14.03 29.31 -20.31
C ASP A 207 -13.12 30.29 -19.55
N TYR A 208 -12.74 29.99 -18.31
CA TYR A 208 -11.84 30.87 -17.55
C TYR A 208 -10.45 30.96 -18.18
N VAL A 209 -9.99 29.90 -18.88
CA VAL A 209 -8.71 29.87 -19.60
C VAL A 209 -8.81 30.73 -20.86
N ALA A 210 -9.92 30.61 -21.60
CA ALA A 210 -10.20 31.47 -22.75
C ALA A 210 -10.30 32.95 -22.34
N GLY A 211 -10.99 33.25 -21.24
CA GLY A 211 -11.07 34.60 -20.68
C GLY A 211 -9.72 35.15 -20.20
N ALA A 212 -8.85 34.32 -19.61
CA ALA A 212 -7.49 34.72 -19.25
C ALA A 212 -6.63 35.04 -20.49
N ARG A 213 -6.77 34.24 -21.55
CA ARG A 213 -6.09 34.47 -22.83
C ARG A 213 -6.57 35.76 -23.50
N ALA A 214 -7.88 36.04 -23.48
CA ALA A 214 -8.45 37.28 -24.02
C ALA A 214 -7.94 38.54 -23.27
N ARG A 215 -7.67 38.42 -21.97
CA ARG A 215 -7.05 39.49 -21.16
C ARG A 215 -5.52 39.61 -21.32
N GLY A 216 -4.91 38.85 -22.21
CA GLY A 216 -3.45 38.87 -22.44
C GLY A 216 -2.62 38.26 -21.30
N VAL A 217 -3.23 37.50 -20.39
CA VAL A 217 -2.50 36.84 -19.31
C VAL A 217 -1.59 35.77 -19.90
N LYS A 218 -0.29 35.81 -19.57
CA LYS A 218 0.69 34.81 -20.02
C LYS A 218 0.22 33.40 -19.66
N PHE A 219 0.31 32.47 -20.63
CA PHE A 219 -0.13 31.08 -20.45
C PHE A 219 0.50 30.41 -19.22
N SER A 220 1.79 30.65 -18.95
CA SER A 220 2.49 30.10 -17.77
C SER A 220 1.83 30.54 -16.45
N VAL A 221 1.28 31.76 -16.38
CA VAL A 221 0.57 32.24 -15.19
C VAL A 221 -0.76 31.52 -15.03
N THR A 222 -1.53 31.38 -16.12
CA THR A 222 -2.80 30.64 -16.14
C THR A 222 -2.59 29.17 -15.77
N LEU A 223 -1.53 28.55 -16.30
CA LEU A 223 -1.13 27.17 -16.01
C LEU A 223 -0.85 26.97 -14.52
N TRP A 224 0.10 27.71 -13.94
CA TRP A 224 0.51 27.49 -12.56
C TRP A 224 -0.49 28.00 -11.52
N LYS A 225 -1.16 29.12 -11.75
CA LYS A 225 -2.08 29.70 -10.75
C LYS A 225 -3.51 29.17 -10.83
N SER A 226 -3.97 28.76 -12.01
CA SER A 226 -5.37 28.34 -12.21
C SER A 226 -5.47 26.84 -12.46
N ILE A 227 -4.86 26.36 -13.54
CA ILE A 227 -4.99 24.96 -13.99
C ILE A 227 -4.36 23.99 -12.99
N MET A 228 -3.14 24.28 -12.51
CA MET A 228 -2.46 23.44 -11.53
C MET A 228 -3.15 23.45 -10.17
N LYS A 229 -3.74 24.58 -9.78
CA LYS A 229 -4.51 24.69 -8.55
C LYS A 229 -5.79 23.84 -8.62
N ALA A 230 -6.47 23.84 -9.78
CA ALA A 230 -7.63 22.99 -10.01
C ALA A 230 -7.25 21.50 -10.08
N SER A 231 -6.15 21.18 -10.76
CA SER A 231 -5.64 19.80 -10.90
C SER A 231 -5.11 19.21 -9.59
N LEU A 232 -4.82 20.04 -8.58
CA LEU A 232 -4.30 19.61 -7.29
C LEU A 232 -5.27 18.67 -6.57
N VAL A 233 -6.59 18.84 -6.78
CA VAL A 233 -7.61 17.94 -6.22
C VAL A 233 -7.40 16.52 -6.76
N THR A 234 -7.25 16.36 -8.08
CA THR A 234 -6.97 15.04 -8.68
C THR A 234 -5.64 14.47 -8.23
N VAL A 235 -4.59 15.30 -8.16
CA VAL A 235 -3.27 14.85 -7.66
C VAL A 235 -3.39 14.29 -6.25
N ILE A 236 -4.12 14.97 -5.37
CA ILE A 236 -4.29 14.53 -3.98
C ILE A 236 -5.13 13.25 -3.93
N THR A 237 -6.20 13.14 -4.72
CA THR A 237 -6.95 11.89 -4.87
C THR A 237 -6.04 10.73 -5.28
N LEU A 238 -5.16 10.96 -6.25
CA LEU A 238 -4.21 9.96 -6.72
C LEU A 238 -3.22 9.54 -5.65
N LEU A 239 -2.69 10.49 -4.87
CA LEU A 239 -1.81 10.22 -3.73
C LEU A 239 -2.51 9.40 -2.67
N MET A 240 -3.76 9.72 -2.38
CA MET A 240 -4.50 8.97 -1.37
C MET A 240 -4.81 7.53 -1.83
N LEU A 241 -5.15 7.34 -3.11
CA LEU A 241 -5.28 6.00 -3.69
C LEU A 241 -3.92 5.27 -3.76
N SER A 242 -2.80 5.99 -3.83
CA SER A 242 -1.45 5.41 -3.85
C SER A 242 -1.14 4.68 -2.56
N VAL A 243 -1.38 5.36 -1.43
CA VAL A 243 -1.03 4.82 -0.12
C VAL A 243 -1.78 3.50 0.11
N GLY A 244 -3.08 3.45 -0.23
CA GLY A 244 -3.85 2.20 -0.14
C GLY A 244 -3.33 1.07 -1.03
N ASN A 245 -2.90 1.38 -2.26
CA ASN A 245 -2.35 0.37 -3.17
C ASN A 245 -0.97 -0.12 -2.74
N LEU A 246 -0.11 0.76 -2.21
CA LEU A 246 1.25 0.41 -1.80
C LEU A 246 1.25 -0.53 -0.60
N LEU A 247 0.31 -0.34 0.33
CA LEU A 247 0.11 -1.22 1.47
C LEU A 247 -0.09 -2.70 1.06
N GLY A 248 -0.80 -2.99 -0.04
CA GLY A 248 -0.97 -4.36 -0.53
C GLY A 248 0.02 -4.78 -1.63
N GLY A 249 0.47 -3.83 -2.46
CA GLY A 249 1.23 -4.10 -3.69
C GLY A 249 2.75 -4.04 -3.55
N THR A 250 3.28 -3.54 -2.44
CA THR A 250 4.75 -3.51 -2.22
C THR A 250 5.28 -4.89 -1.86
N ALA A 251 4.49 -5.78 -1.26
CA ALA A 251 4.96 -7.05 -0.69
C ALA A 251 5.81 -7.89 -1.67
N ILE A 252 5.36 -8.04 -2.92
CA ILE A 252 6.09 -8.78 -3.94
C ILE A 252 7.42 -8.08 -4.30
N VAL A 253 7.39 -6.73 -4.42
CA VAL A 253 8.59 -5.94 -4.72
C VAL A 253 9.58 -6.01 -3.55
N GLU A 254 9.09 -5.96 -2.32
CA GLU A 254 9.90 -6.12 -1.12
C GLU A 254 10.57 -7.50 -1.10
N SER A 255 9.83 -8.57 -1.41
CA SER A 255 10.40 -9.91 -1.53
C SER A 255 11.46 -10.00 -2.63
N ILE A 256 11.24 -9.42 -3.82
CA ILE A 256 12.23 -9.51 -4.91
C ILE A 256 13.54 -8.82 -4.53
N PHE A 257 13.46 -7.62 -3.93
CA PHE A 257 14.65 -6.87 -3.53
C PHE A 257 15.20 -7.27 -2.15
N MET A 258 14.66 -8.31 -1.51
CA MET A 258 14.99 -8.69 -0.13
C MET A 258 14.89 -7.50 0.84
N TRP A 259 13.95 -6.59 0.59
CA TRP A 259 13.69 -5.45 1.43
C TRP A 259 13.03 -5.91 2.72
N ASP A 260 13.64 -5.57 3.85
CA ASP A 260 13.24 -6.05 5.17
C ASP A 260 12.02 -5.30 5.73
N GLY A 261 10.93 -5.32 4.97
CA GLY A 261 9.66 -4.67 5.27
C GLY A 261 8.55 -5.64 5.71
N VAL A 262 7.42 -5.04 6.06
CA VAL A 262 6.21 -5.72 6.51
C VAL A 262 5.60 -6.59 5.40
N GLY A 263 5.72 -6.15 4.14
CA GLY A 263 5.21 -6.89 3.00
C GLY A 263 6.01 -8.17 2.74
N LYS A 264 7.35 -8.10 2.78
CA LYS A 264 8.20 -9.30 2.71
C LYS A 264 7.90 -10.26 3.87
N MET A 265 7.83 -9.74 5.10
CA MET A 265 7.47 -10.53 6.29
C MET A 265 6.14 -11.28 6.10
N ALA A 266 5.14 -10.64 5.49
CA ALA A 266 3.86 -11.29 5.19
C ALA A 266 4.00 -12.42 4.16
N VAL A 267 4.77 -12.21 3.10
CA VAL A 267 5.03 -13.24 2.07
C VAL A 267 5.76 -14.44 2.66
N ASP A 268 6.77 -14.19 3.49
CA ASP A 268 7.52 -15.23 4.20
C ASP A 268 6.60 -16.01 5.15
N ALA A 269 5.76 -15.30 5.92
CA ALA A 269 4.79 -15.90 6.84
C ALA A 269 3.72 -16.73 6.12
N ILE A 270 3.22 -16.27 4.96
CA ILE A 270 2.27 -17.04 4.13
C ILE A 270 2.94 -18.33 3.63
N SER A 271 4.20 -18.24 3.20
CA SER A 271 4.96 -19.39 2.70
C SER A 271 5.22 -20.42 3.79
N MET A 272 5.56 -19.97 5.00
CA MET A 272 5.83 -20.82 6.17
C MET A 272 4.60 -21.16 7.00
N ARG A 273 3.41 -20.68 6.61
CA ARG A 273 2.13 -20.84 7.34
C ARG A 273 2.19 -20.33 8.80
N ASP A 274 2.89 -19.22 9.02
CA ASP A 274 3.00 -18.57 10.33
C ASP A 274 1.76 -17.71 10.63
N TYR A 275 0.68 -18.36 11.08
CA TYR A 275 -0.63 -17.72 11.23
C TYR A 275 -0.64 -16.47 12.11
N PRO A 276 0.02 -16.41 13.29
CA PRO A 276 0.05 -15.21 14.11
C PRO A 276 0.60 -13.99 13.36
N ILE A 277 1.68 -14.17 12.59
CA ILE A 277 2.25 -13.09 11.76
C ILE A 277 1.29 -12.68 10.65
N ILE A 278 0.65 -13.64 9.96
CA ILE A 278 -0.33 -13.31 8.89
C ILE A 278 -1.53 -12.55 9.47
N GLN A 279 -2.03 -12.94 10.66
CA GLN A 279 -3.16 -12.27 11.31
C GLN A 279 -2.80 -10.84 11.73
N ALA A 280 -1.64 -10.67 12.35
CA ALA A 280 -1.14 -9.35 12.70
C ALA A 280 -0.96 -8.49 11.45
N TYR A 281 -0.39 -9.04 10.37
CA TYR A 281 -0.28 -8.35 9.09
C TYR A 281 -1.66 -7.89 8.60
N VAL A 282 -2.62 -8.80 8.41
CA VAL A 282 -3.95 -8.44 7.89
C VAL A 282 -4.63 -7.39 8.75
N MET A 283 -4.57 -7.53 10.08
CA MET A 283 -5.15 -6.56 11.00
C MET A 283 -4.48 -5.18 10.89
N TRP A 284 -3.16 -5.12 10.99
CA TRP A 284 -2.43 -3.85 10.90
C TRP A 284 -2.61 -3.19 9.54
N MET A 285 -2.56 -3.96 8.46
CA MET A 285 -2.80 -3.44 7.12
C MET A 285 -4.23 -2.86 7.00
N ALA A 286 -5.22 -3.53 7.59
CA ALA A 286 -6.59 -3.00 7.65
C ALA A 286 -6.65 -1.70 8.46
N ILE A 287 -6.03 -1.64 9.64
CA ILE A 287 -5.97 -0.43 10.47
C ILE A 287 -5.29 0.72 9.71
N ILE A 288 -4.12 0.47 9.11
CA ILE A 288 -3.36 1.50 8.37
C ILE A 288 -4.17 1.96 7.16
N TYR A 289 -4.74 1.04 6.37
CA TYR A 289 -5.58 1.38 5.22
C TYR A 289 -6.77 2.25 5.61
N VAL A 290 -7.40 1.92 6.73
CA VAL A 290 -8.51 2.68 7.32
C VAL A 290 -8.06 4.07 7.78
N LEU A 291 -6.94 4.18 8.49
CA LEU A 291 -6.40 5.46 8.95
C LEU A 291 -6.04 6.36 7.76
N VAL A 292 -5.42 5.80 6.74
CA VAL A 292 -5.10 6.50 5.49
C VAL A 292 -6.36 7.02 4.82
N ASN A 293 -7.40 6.21 4.69
CA ASN A 293 -8.68 6.64 4.12
C ASN A 293 -9.37 7.73 4.97
N LEU A 294 -9.27 7.65 6.30
CA LEU A 294 -9.78 8.71 7.17
C LEU A 294 -9.00 10.02 6.92
N LEU A 295 -7.66 9.95 6.81
CA LEU A 295 -6.83 11.11 6.48
C LEU A 295 -7.17 11.66 5.09
N THR A 296 -7.49 10.82 4.12
CA THR A 296 -7.99 11.19 2.78
C THR A 296 -9.26 12.02 2.87
N ASP A 297 -10.28 11.47 3.53
CA ASP A 297 -11.59 12.11 3.65
C ASP A 297 -11.49 13.47 4.37
N LEU A 298 -10.59 13.56 5.36
CA LEU A 298 -10.30 14.81 6.06
C LEU A 298 -9.56 15.81 5.17
N SER A 299 -8.59 15.34 4.37
CA SER A 299 -7.80 16.18 3.46
C SER A 299 -8.66 16.82 2.38
N TYR A 300 -9.58 16.08 1.76
CA TYR A 300 -10.49 16.63 0.74
C TYR A 300 -11.27 17.85 1.25
N ARG A 301 -11.69 17.84 2.51
CA ARG A 301 -12.45 18.95 3.09
C ARG A 301 -11.62 20.22 3.31
N PHE A 302 -10.33 20.08 3.60
CA PHE A 302 -9.43 21.24 3.72
C PHE A 302 -9.15 21.87 2.36
N LEU A 303 -9.13 21.06 1.30
CA LEU A 303 -8.78 21.51 -0.06
C LEU A 303 -9.98 22.03 -0.83
N ASP A 304 -11.15 21.41 -0.64
CA ASP A 304 -12.40 21.88 -1.22
C ASP A 304 -13.52 21.97 -0.15
N PRO A 305 -13.73 23.16 0.44
CA PRO A 305 -14.78 23.42 1.41
C PRO A 305 -16.20 23.20 0.86
N ARG A 306 -16.36 23.07 -0.47
CA ARG A 306 -17.67 22.85 -1.13
C ARG A 306 -18.08 21.38 -1.09
N ILE A 307 -17.16 20.45 -0.82
CA ILE A 307 -17.44 19.03 -0.62
C ILE A 307 -18.10 18.85 0.77
N ARG A 308 -19.43 18.96 0.80
CA ARG A 308 -20.26 18.70 1.98
C ARG A 308 -20.29 17.20 2.26
N LEU A 309 -19.69 16.81 3.39
CA LEU A 309 -19.74 15.44 3.89
C LEU A 309 -21.11 15.12 4.49
N GLY A 310 -21.97 14.50 3.69
CA GLY A 310 -23.16 13.79 4.16
C GLY A 310 -24.48 14.28 3.58
N GLY A 311 -25.02 13.52 2.63
CA GLY A 311 -26.44 13.45 2.33
C GLY A 311 -26.75 13.75 0.87
N ALA A 312 -26.88 12.70 0.07
CA ALA A 312 -27.77 12.73 -1.08
C ALA A 312 -29.13 13.28 -0.63
N LYS A 313 -29.54 14.38 -1.25
CA LYS A 313 -30.93 14.62 -1.62
C LYS A 313 -30.90 14.95 -3.11
N GLN A 314 -30.90 13.89 -3.91
CA GLN A 314 -31.76 13.85 -5.09
C GLN A 314 -32.91 12.92 -4.73
#